data_AF-A0A1C5SZL6-F1
#
_entry.id   AF-A0A1C5SZL6-F1
#
_cell.length_a   1.000
_cell.length_b   1.000
_cell.length_c   1.000
_cell.angle_alpha   90.00
_cell.angle_beta   90.00
_cell.angle_gamma   90.00
#
_symmetry.space_group_name_H-M   'P 1'
#
loop_
_entity.id
_entity.type
_entity.pdbx_description
1 polymer ?
#
loop_
_entity_poly.entity_id
_entity_poly.type
_entity_poly.pdbx_seq_one_letter_code
_entity_poly.pdbx_strand_id
1 'polypeptide(L)'
;MAKKKVYAVKKGKQTGLFYSWNECKESVSGYPGAEYKGFETEEEAKNYLENRIQEIKKVDIEENTTNQLVVYVDGSFDEKIGKYAFGCIILTPRGETIRESGNGNEPDSLAIRNVAGEMLGAMYAVQWAIKNGYHNLELRYDYEGIEKWAQGEWKAKNTLTQKYANFMKSKSDILKISYQKVKAHSGDHYNEEADKLAKAALTEGNGIPKVKRGDFWFTVEGISDEDLSTVIALAVDEIGKDNLIIDEKKIAHGKAVSLKCNKSKDRVVVTHYQKHNKVVMQGRPEVLFSTIIGYITELIEVEEIPKIFNDTYNLNIDKDEVRSEFQFYMPNAYDKLPSKKMERSLHQAVYNLKVTDDMFDGTYLAQPAIRVVEAQLKIALIECGIIPNAQYIKENHFDMFDKIGVKYKLKPERYGNAKPEQVKYIGNIYTFYNSNRHPIEHWDDPTAPIDTTKMLDIKGAHDLIKRALAIIDEYYEVI
;
A
#
# COMPACT_ATOMS: atom_id res chain seq x y z
N MET A 1 48.56 27.39 -14.55
CA MET A 1 47.87 28.60 -15.02
C MET A 1 46.48 28.63 -14.39
N ALA A 2 46.05 29.73 -13.77
CA ALA A 2 44.74 29.81 -13.15
C ALA A 2 43.64 29.69 -14.23
N LYS A 3 42.69 28.76 -14.06
CA LYS A 3 41.53 28.63 -14.98
C LYS A 3 40.81 29.98 -15.05
N LYS A 4 40.59 30.49 -16.27
CA LYS A 4 39.77 31.69 -16.49
C LYS A 4 38.34 31.37 -16.03
N LYS A 5 37.79 32.19 -15.13
CA LYS A 5 36.40 32.07 -14.65
C LYS A 5 35.54 33.13 -15.31
N VAL A 6 34.35 32.73 -15.76
CA VAL A 6 33.30 33.63 -16.26
C VAL A 6 32.30 33.86 -15.13
N TYR A 7 31.93 35.11 -14.87
CA TYR A 7 30.99 35.47 -13.82
C TYR A 7 29.67 35.90 -14.45
N ALA A 8 28.56 35.39 -13.92
CA ALA A 8 27.22 35.80 -14.34
C ALA A 8 26.54 36.55 -13.19
N VAL A 9 26.02 37.75 -13.49
CA VAL A 9 25.25 38.57 -12.53
C VAL A 9 23.79 38.57 -12.97
N LYS A 10 22.94 37.97 -12.15
CA LYS A 10 21.49 37.85 -12.35
C LYS A 10 20.73 39.02 -11.71
N LYS A 11 21.25 39.57 -10.61
CA LYS A 11 20.79 40.83 -10.01
C LYS A 11 21.99 41.64 -9.55
N GLY A 12 22.05 42.90 -9.97
CA GLY A 12 23.12 43.82 -9.65
C GLY A 12 22.88 45.17 -10.32
N LYS A 13 23.83 46.10 -10.18
CA LYS A 13 23.86 47.37 -10.92
C LYS A 13 23.90 47.15 -12.42
N GLN A 14 24.61 46.10 -12.86
CA GLN A 14 24.63 45.62 -14.24
C GLN A 14 24.51 44.09 -14.24
N THR A 15 23.61 43.57 -15.07
CA THR A 15 23.36 42.13 -15.23
C THR A 15 23.98 41.61 -16.51
N GLY A 16 24.41 40.36 -16.54
CA GLY A 16 25.05 39.76 -17.71
C GLY A 16 26.30 38.96 -17.36
N LEU A 17 27.13 38.70 -18.37
CA LEU A 17 28.40 37.97 -18.24
C LEU A 17 29.58 38.93 -18.10
N PHE A 18 30.50 38.56 -17.22
CA PHE A 18 31.72 39.30 -16.93
C PHE A 18 32.90 38.34 -16.95
N TYR A 19 34.00 38.74 -17.57
CA TYR A 19 35.16 37.87 -17.80
C TYR A 19 36.30 38.12 -16.81
N SER A 20 36.07 39.02 -15.85
CA SER A 20 36.96 39.29 -14.73
C SER A 20 36.18 39.49 -13.43
N TRP A 21 36.83 39.17 -12.31
CA TRP A 21 36.25 39.42 -10.99
C TRP A 21 36.04 40.92 -10.72
N ASN A 22 36.90 41.79 -11.25
CA ASN A 22 36.79 43.23 -11.02
C ASN A 22 35.51 43.79 -11.65
N GLU A 23 35.21 43.44 -12.90
CA GLU A 23 33.97 43.87 -13.58
C GLU A 23 32.72 43.29 -12.90
N CYS A 24 32.77 42.01 -12.50
CA CYS A 24 31.68 41.40 -11.73
C CYS A 24 31.46 42.12 -10.41
N LYS A 25 32.54 42.47 -9.70
CA LYS A 25 32.50 43.14 -8.39
C LYS A 25 31.93 44.56 -8.50
N GLU A 26 32.33 45.33 -9.50
CA GLU A 26 31.76 46.66 -9.75
C GLU A 26 30.24 46.59 -10.02
N SER A 27 29.81 45.52 -10.69
CA SER A 27 28.42 45.29 -11.07
C SER A 27 27.52 44.85 -9.90
N VAL A 28 28.08 44.38 -8.78
CA VAL A 28 27.30 43.88 -7.63
C VAL A 28 27.56 44.64 -6.32
N SER A 29 28.70 45.31 -6.19
CA SER A 29 29.11 45.95 -4.94
C SER A 29 28.20 47.13 -4.59
N GLY A 30 27.62 47.10 -3.39
CA GLY A 30 26.69 48.12 -2.91
C GLY A 30 25.26 48.00 -3.45
N TYR A 31 24.92 46.92 -4.15
CA TYR A 31 23.56 46.63 -4.61
C TYR A 31 22.84 45.69 -3.62
N PRO A 32 21.73 46.09 -2.97
CA PRO A 32 20.98 45.22 -2.06
C PRO A 32 20.43 43.99 -2.77
N GLY A 33 20.75 42.79 -2.28
CA GLY A 33 20.26 41.52 -2.84
C GLY A 33 20.87 41.14 -4.19
N ALA A 34 22.14 41.50 -4.43
CA ALA A 34 22.83 41.09 -5.64
C ALA A 34 22.96 39.55 -5.75
N GLU A 35 22.67 39.01 -6.93
CA GLU A 35 22.75 37.58 -7.26
C GLU A 35 23.79 37.39 -8.36
N TYR A 36 24.90 36.70 -8.05
CA TYR A 36 25.96 36.41 -9.01
C TYR A 36 26.68 35.09 -8.71
N LYS A 37 27.24 34.45 -9.73
CA LYS A 37 28.00 33.20 -9.58
C LYS A 37 29.13 33.11 -10.63
N GLY A 38 30.24 32.47 -10.27
CA GLY A 38 31.37 32.20 -11.17
C GLY A 38 31.33 30.77 -11.72
N PHE A 39 31.65 30.62 -13.00
CA PHE A 39 31.60 29.39 -13.78
C PHE A 39 32.92 29.13 -14.51
N GLU A 40 33.15 27.86 -14.87
CA GLU A 40 34.35 27.50 -15.64
C GLU A 40 34.16 27.75 -17.15
N THR A 41 32.93 27.75 -17.63
CA THR A 41 32.61 27.98 -19.05
C THR A 41 31.59 29.12 -19.23
N GLU A 42 31.65 29.78 -20.39
CA GLU A 42 30.68 30.81 -20.76
C GLU A 42 29.26 30.24 -20.89
N GLU A 43 29.13 28.99 -21.34
CA GLU A 43 27.86 28.31 -21.54
C GLU A 43 27.12 28.03 -20.22
N GLU A 44 27.84 27.57 -19.18
CA GLU A 44 27.27 27.43 -17.83
C GLU A 44 26.81 28.79 -17.26
N ALA A 45 27.57 29.84 -17.53
CA ALA A 45 27.25 31.19 -17.09
C ALA A 45 26.01 31.75 -17.81
N LYS A 46 25.81 31.47 -19.11
CA LYS A 46 24.58 31.80 -19.87
C LYS A 46 23.37 31.05 -19.33
N ASN A 47 23.50 29.74 -19.08
CA ASN A 47 22.41 28.92 -18.54
C ASN A 47 21.91 29.43 -17.18
N TYR A 48 22.82 29.93 -16.33
CA TYR A 48 22.47 30.56 -15.05
C TYR A 48 21.67 31.86 -15.19
N LEU A 49 21.92 32.66 -16.23
CA LEU A 49 21.17 33.88 -16.53
C LEU A 49 19.79 33.60 -17.13
N GLU A 50 19.70 32.58 -17.98
CA GLU A 50 18.48 32.27 -18.74
C GLU A 50 17.45 31.41 -17.96
N ASN A 51 17.74 31.03 -16.71
CA ASN A 51 16.94 30.04 -15.94
C ASN A 51 16.74 28.71 -16.68
N ARG A 52 17.55 28.40 -17.70
CA ARG A 52 17.54 27.11 -18.38
C ARG A 52 18.37 26.14 -17.56
N ILE A 53 17.69 25.44 -16.65
CA ILE A 53 18.15 24.12 -16.19
C ILE A 53 18.40 23.31 -17.46
N GLN A 54 19.62 22.81 -17.64
CA GLN A 54 19.95 21.96 -18.78
C GLN A 54 18.98 20.79 -18.85
N GLU A 55 18.10 20.82 -19.85
CA GLU A 55 17.38 19.66 -20.35
C GLU A 55 18.43 18.67 -20.86
N ILE A 56 18.81 17.74 -20.00
CA ILE A 56 19.58 16.57 -20.40
C ILE A 56 18.62 15.67 -21.20
N LYS A 57 18.88 15.63 -22.51
CA LYS A 57 18.48 14.65 -23.53
C LYS A 57 17.32 13.70 -23.14
N LYS A 58 16.20 13.89 -23.85
CA LYS A 58 15.10 12.93 -24.05
C LYS A 58 15.62 11.51 -24.30
N VAL A 59 15.68 10.72 -23.24
CA VAL A 59 15.54 9.26 -23.23
C VAL A 59 14.68 8.96 -22.00
N ASP A 60 13.48 8.44 -22.24
CA ASP A 60 12.56 7.81 -21.28
C ASP A 60 12.15 8.62 -20.03
N ILE A 61 11.40 9.73 -20.21
CA ILE A 61 10.89 10.57 -19.10
C ILE A 61 9.40 10.34 -18.76
N GLU A 62 8.66 9.51 -19.49
CA GLU A 62 7.24 9.27 -19.14
C GLU A 62 7.02 8.28 -17.98
N GLU A 63 8.06 7.61 -17.45
CA GLU A 63 7.90 6.63 -16.34
C GLU A 63 8.43 7.07 -14.95
N ASN A 64 9.09 8.23 -14.79
CA ASN A 64 9.83 8.54 -13.55
C ASN A 64 9.27 9.64 -12.64
N THR A 65 8.17 10.31 -13.00
CA THR A 65 7.48 11.25 -12.09
C THR A 65 6.50 10.56 -11.13
N THR A 66 6.23 9.26 -11.31
CA THR A 66 5.25 8.50 -10.52
C THR A 66 5.86 7.77 -9.31
N ASN A 67 7.16 7.97 -8.99
CA ASN A 67 7.81 7.27 -7.88
C ASN A 67 8.61 8.20 -6.93
N GLN A 68 8.13 9.44 -6.73
CA GLN A 68 8.71 10.40 -5.78
C GLN A 68 7.99 10.33 -4.43
N LEU A 69 8.73 9.92 -3.39
CA LEU A 69 8.23 9.89 -2.01
C LEU A 69 8.22 11.32 -1.45
N VAL A 70 7.13 11.77 -0.84
CA VAL A 70 7.06 13.08 -0.17
C VAL A 70 6.96 12.85 1.33
N VAL A 71 7.85 13.45 2.13
CA VAL A 71 7.85 13.25 3.57
C VAL A 71 7.88 14.58 4.29
N TYR A 72 6.85 14.83 5.12
CA TYR A 72 6.83 15.93 6.08
C TYR A 72 7.52 15.49 7.35
N VAL A 73 8.40 16.34 7.87
CA VAL A 73 9.11 16.12 9.13
C VAL A 73 8.95 17.32 10.04
N ASP A 74 8.75 17.05 11.33
CA ASP A 74 8.73 18.07 12.37
C ASP A 74 9.36 17.53 13.67
N GLY A 75 9.80 18.44 14.54
CA GLY A 75 10.47 18.16 15.79
C GLY A 75 9.83 18.82 17.00
N SER A 76 9.83 18.12 18.13
CA SER A 76 9.36 18.65 19.41
C SER A 76 10.39 18.42 20.51
N PHE A 77 10.35 19.22 21.58
CA PHE A 77 11.27 19.15 22.70
C PHE A 77 10.59 19.56 24.00
N ASP A 78 10.85 18.81 25.07
CA ASP A 78 10.43 19.16 26.43
C ASP A 78 11.63 19.16 27.38
N GLU A 79 11.89 20.34 27.96
CA GLU A 79 13.00 20.59 28.87
C GLU A 79 12.84 19.90 30.23
N LYS A 80 11.61 19.70 30.71
CA LYS A 80 11.33 19.08 32.02
C LYS A 80 11.68 17.61 32.03
N ILE A 81 11.39 16.92 30.93
CA ILE A 81 11.69 15.49 30.77
C ILE A 81 13.00 15.25 30.02
N GLY A 82 13.64 16.29 29.48
CA GLY A 82 14.92 16.19 28.78
C GLY A 82 14.85 15.34 27.52
N LYS A 83 13.74 15.40 26.79
CA LYS A 83 13.52 14.60 25.57
C LYS A 83 13.26 15.50 24.37
N TYR A 84 13.77 15.06 23.22
CA TYR A 84 13.33 15.53 21.91
C TYR A 84 12.61 14.40 21.19
N ALA A 85 11.72 14.76 20.28
CA ALA A 85 10.94 13.82 19.49
C ALA A 85 10.76 14.32 18.07
N PHE A 86 10.45 13.41 17.16
CA PHE A 86 10.15 13.71 15.77
C PHE A 86 8.80 13.11 15.37
N GLY A 87 8.13 13.77 14.44
CA GLY A 87 6.99 13.25 13.71
C GLY A 87 7.31 13.24 12.22
N CYS A 88 6.90 12.19 11.53
CA CYS A 88 7.05 12.02 10.09
C CYS A 88 5.71 11.61 9.47
N ILE A 89 5.28 12.35 8.45
CA ILE A 89 4.19 11.94 7.56
C ILE A 89 4.79 11.59 6.21
N ILE A 90 4.73 10.32 5.84
CA ILE A 90 5.30 9.78 4.61
C ILE A 90 4.15 9.56 3.63
N LEU A 91 4.16 10.32 2.54
CA LEU A 91 3.21 10.23 1.45
C LEU A 91 3.84 9.44 0.31
N THR A 92 3.32 8.25 0.05
CA THR A 92 3.82 7.40 -1.04
C THR A 92 3.30 7.91 -2.38
N PRO A 93 4.03 7.65 -3.48
CA PRO A 93 3.54 7.96 -4.82
C PRO A 93 2.23 7.24 -5.19
N ARG A 94 1.86 6.22 -4.40
CA ARG A 94 0.63 5.41 -4.54
C ARG A 94 -0.56 5.97 -3.77
N GLY A 95 -0.38 7.10 -3.07
CA GLY A 95 -1.44 7.77 -2.32
C GLY A 95 -1.53 7.39 -0.84
N GLU A 96 -0.66 6.49 -0.35
CA GLU A 96 -0.68 6.06 1.05
C GLU A 96 -0.09 7.15 1.96
N THR A 97 -0.65 7.28 3.16
CA THR A 97 -0.14 8.19 4.20
C THR A 97 0.31 7.38 5.42
N ILE A 98 1.62 7.28 5.61
CA ILE A 98 2.24 6.54 6.72
C ILE A 98 2.68 7.53 7.80
N ARG A 99 2.38 7.21 9.06
CA ARG A 99 2.63 8.06 10.23
C ARG A 99 3.67 7.39 11.11
N GLU A 100 4.80 8.04 11.27
CA GLU A 100 5.91 7.52 12.07
C GLU A 100 6.37 8.59 13.05
N SER A 101 6.79 8.16 14.23
CA SER A 101 7.31 9.07 15.25
C SER A 101 8.29 8.35 16.15
N GLY A 102 9.14 9.12 16.81
CA GLY A 102 10.11 8.56 17.74
C GLY A 102 10.71 9.64 18.62
N ASN A 103 11.45 9.21 19.63
CA ASN A 103 12.09 10.13 20.57
C ASN A 103 13.52 9.73 20.94
N GLY A 104 14.22 10.68 21.56
CA GLY A 104 15.57 10.51 22.07
C GLY A 104 15.81 11.43 23.28
N ASN A 105 16.86 11.12 24.03
CA ASN A 105 17.24 11.81 25.25
C ASN A 105 18.76 12.05 25.34
N GLU A 106 19.45 12.04 24.19
CA GLU A 106 20.90 12.22 24.12
C GLU A 106 21.31 13.61 24.66
N PRO A 107 22.25 13.70 25.61
CA PRO A 107 22.63 14.96 26.26
C PRO A 107 23.12 16.04 25.29
N ASP A 108 23.88 15.65 24.27
CA ASP A 108 24.41 16.55 23.23
C ASP A 108 23.30 17.16 22.35
N SER A 109 22.13 16.53 22.31
CA SER A 109 20.96 16.96 21.53
C SER A 109 20.09 17.98 22.28
N LEU A 110 20.21 18.07 23.61
CA LEU A 110 19.48 19.05 24.44
C LEU A 110 19.84 20.51 24.06
N ALA A 111 21.04 20.72 23.51
CA ALA A 111 21.54 22.04 23.13
C ALA A 111 20.85 22.64 21.89
N ILE A 112 20.18 21.81 21.07
CA ILE A 112 19.48 22.28 19.86
C ILE A 112 17.97 21.95 19.86
N ARG A 113 17.43 21.45 20.98
CA ARG A 113 15.99 21.35 21.28
C ARG A 113 15.19 20.68 20.16
N ASN A 114 14.13 21.32 19.66
CA ASN A 114 13.23 20.79 18.63
C ASN A 114 13.94 20.49 17.31
N VAL A 115 15.01 21.25 16.97
CA VAL A 115 15.82 21.01 15.78
C VAL A 115 16.49 19.62 15.81
N ALA A 116 16.81 19.09 17.00
CA ALA A 116 17.32 17.72 17.12
C ALA A 116 16.27 16.69 16.67
N GLY A 117 15.00 16.92 17.01
CA GLY A 117 13.87 16.11 16.57
C GLY A 117 13.71 16.15 15.06
N GLU A 118 13.65 17.35 14.48
CA GLU A 118 13.42 17.51 13.04
C GLU A 118 14.57 16.91 12.20
N MET A 119 15.83 17.10 12.61
CA MET A 119 16.97 16.42 11.97
C MET A 119 16.87 14.89 12.07
N LEU A 120 16.45 14.38 13.23
CA LEU A 120 16.26 12.95 13.42
C LEU A 120 15.12 12.40 12.54
N GLY A 121 14.03 13.14 12.42
CA GLY A 121 12.92 12.82 11.50
C GLY A 121 13.37 12.79 10.04
N ALA A 122 14.15 13.78 9.59
CA ALA A 122 14.74 13.80 8.26
C ALA A 122 15.68 12.61 8.00
N MET A 123 16.52 12.24 8.98
CA MET A 123 17.38 11.05 8.87
C MET A 123 16.56 9.76 8.82
N TYR A 124 15.50 9.66 9.63
CA TYR A 124 14.58 8.53 9.63
C TYR A 124 13.89 8.39 8.26
N ALA A 125 13.37 9.48 7.71
CA ALA A 125 12.74 9.53 6.40
C ALA A 125 13.67 9.02 5.27
N VAL A 126 14.94 9.45 5.28
CA VAL A 126 15.95 8.96 4.31
C VAL A 126 16.21 7.46 4.49
N GLN A 127 16.34 6.97 5.72
CA GLN A 127 16.55 5.53 5.97
C GLN A 127 15.32 4.72 5.54
N TRP A 128 14.12 5.25 5.80
CA TRP A 128 12.85 4.66 5.40
C TRP A 128 12.76 4.54 3.89
N ALA A 129 13.02 5.63 3.17
CA ALA A 129 13.00 5.65 1.70
C ALA A 129 13.95 4.59 1.11
N ILE A 130 15.21 4.56 1.57
CA ILE A 130 16.21 3.61 1.09
C ILE A 130 15.81 2.16 1.39
N LYS A 131 15.31 1.89 2.61
CA LYS A 131 14.97 0.52 3.02
C LYS A 131 13.74 -0.03 2.28
N ASN A 132 12.82 0.84 1.90
CA ASN A 132 11.63 0.49 1.10
C ASN A 132 11.84 0.63 -0.42
N GLY A 133 13.07 0.92 -0.86
CA GLY A 133 13.46 0.86 -2.26
C GLY A 133 13.07 2.09 -3.09
N TYR A 134 12.83 3.23 -2.44
CA TYR A 134 12.64 4.50 -3.10
C TYR A 134 13.99 5.11 -3.49
N HIS A 135 14.00 5.75 -4.67
CA HIS A 135 15.19 6.42 -5.22
C HIS A 135 15.05 7.94 -5.28
N ASN A 136 13.84 8.47 -5.05
CA ASN A 136 13.53 9.91 -5.03
C ASN A 136 12.72 10.25 -3.77
N LEU A 137 13.17 11.26 -3.02
CA LEU A 137 12.54 11.76 -1.80
C LEU A 137 12.45 13.29 -1.85
N GLU A 138 11.29 13.85 -1.53
CA GLU A 138 11.10 15.27 -1.20
C GLU A 138 10.88 15.40 0.31
N LEU A 139 11.82 16.06 0.99
CA LEU A 139 11.68 16.41 2.40
C LEU A 139 11.00 17.76 2.54
N ARG A 140 9.87 17.78 3.23
CA ARG A 140 9.12 18.95 3.64
C ARG A 140 9.34 19.21 5.12
N TYR A 141 9.77 20.42 5.46
CA TYR A 141 10.28 20.75 6.78
C TYR A 141 10.06 22.25 7.05
N ASP A 142 10.09 22.69 8.31
CA ASP A 142 9.81 24.07 8.68
C ASP A 142 11.07 24.88 9.06
N TYR A 143 12.14 24.20 9.46
CA TYR A 143 13.42 24.80 9.82
C TYR A 143 14.46 24.75 8.69
N GLU A 144 14.90 25.93 8.26
CA GLU A 144 15.82 26.09 7.13
C GLU A 144 17.16 25.34 7.25
N GLY A 145 17.59 25.00 8.47
CA GLY A 145 18.84 24.27 8.70
C GLY A 145 18.84 22.85 8.15
N ILE A 146 17.67 22.21 8.01
CA ILE A 146 17.53 20.84 7.48
C ILE A 146 18.14 20.75 6.07
N GLU A 147 17.75 21.64 5.16
CA GLU A 147 18.33 21.69 3.81
C GLU A 147 19.75 22.26 3.83
N LYS A 148 19.97 23.39 4.50
CA LYS A 148 21.23 24.14 4.36
C LYS A 148 22.44 23.40 4.93
N TRP A 149 22.27 22.59 5.98
CA TRP A 149 23.35 21.72 6.46
C TRP A 149 23.58 20.53 5.52
N ALA A 150 22.53 19.94 4.97
CA ALA A 150 22.64 18.80 4.06
C ALA A 150 23.31 19.19 2.72
N GLN A 151 23.02 20.39 2.20
CA GLN A 151 23.64 20.94 0.98
C GLN A 151 25.03 21.54 1.21
N GLY A 152 25.46 21.69 2.47
CA GLY A 152 26.73 22.30 2.83
C GLY A 152 26.78 23.82 2.71
N GLU A 153 25.63 24.49 2.56
CA GLU A 153 25.51 25.95 2.55
C GLU A 153 25.78 26.55 3.94
N TRP A 154 25.39 25.82 4.99
CA TRP A 154 25.67 26.19 6.37
C TRP A 154 26.78 25.33 6.97
N LYS A 155 27.71 25.98 7.66
CA LYS A 155 28.79 25.29 8.38
C LYS A 155 28.25 24.63 9.66
N ALA A 156 28.25 23.31 9.70
CA ALA A 156 27.89 22.52 10.87
C ALA A 156 28.95 22.64 11.99
N LYS A 157 28.64 23.39 13.05
CA LYS A 157 29.60 23.71 14.12
C LYS A 157 29.62 22.71 15.27
N ASN A 158 28.47 22.09 15.56
CA ASN A 158 28.34 21.13 16.66
C ASN A 158 28.35 19.69 16.15
N THR A 159 28.63 18.74 17.03
CA THR A 159 28.76 17.32 16.69
C THR A 159 27.48 16.75 16.06
N LEU A 160 26.30 17.18 16.51
CA LEU A 160 25.01 16.66 16.01
C LEU A 160 24.73 17.11 14.57
N THR A 161 24.90 18.39 14.27
CA THR A 161 24.73 18.95 12.90
C THR A 161 25.78 18.40 11.94
N GLN A 162 27.00 18.10 12.40
CA GLN A 162 28.02 17.43 11.59
C GLN A 162 27.63 15.98 11.28
N LYS A 163 27.15 15.22 12.27
CA LYS A 163 26.63 13.87 12.06
C LYS A 163 25.47 13.86 11.07
N TYR A 164 24.53 14.80 11.20
CA TYR A 164 23.41 14.99 10.28
C TYR A 164 23.89 15.27 8.85
N ALA A 165 24.71 16.31 8.65
CA ALA A 165 25.22 16.68 7.32
C ALA A 165 26.02 15.54 6.66
N ASN A 166 26.88 14.86 7.43
CA ASN A 166 27.65 13.71 6.95
C ASN A 166 26.74 12.54 6.58
N PHE A 167 25.71 12.27 7.39
CA PHE A 167 24.72 11.24 7.09
C PHE A 167 23.99 11.53 5.78
N MET A 168 23.40 12.72 5.63
CA MET A 168 22.65 13.11 4.43
C MET A 168 23.53 13.03 3.18
N LYS A 169 24.76 13.55 3.26
CA LYS A 169 25.75 13.47 2.18
C LYS A 169 26.14 12.03 1.84
N SER A 170 26.28 11.14 2.82
CA SER A 170 26.61 9.73 2.56
C SER A 170 25.49 8.96 1.83
N LYS A 171 24.28 9.51 1.79
CA LYS A 171 23.10 8.89 1.17
C LYS A 171 22.73 9.50 -0.18
N SER A 172 23.33 10.63 -0.57
CA SER A 172 23.01 11.32 -1.84
C SER A 172 23.30 10.48 -3.09
N ASP A 173 24.23 9.54 -3.00
CA ASP A 173 24.57 8.64 -4.12
C ASP A 173 23.54 7.49 -4.27
N ILE A 174 22.72 7.26 -3.24
CA ILE A 174 21.75 6.15 -3.17
C ILE A 174 20.31 6.66 -3.37
N LEU A 175 20.02 7.85 -2.86
CA LEU A 175 18.71 8.47 -2.85
C LEU A 175 18.83 9.94 -3.30
N LYS A 176 18.07 10.31 -4.33
CA LYS A 176 17.93 11.70 -4.74
C LYS A 176 17.00 12.42 -3.77
N ILE A 177 17.55 13.37 -3.01
CA ILE A 177 16.81 14.12 -2.00
C ILE A 177 16.59 15.56 -2.50
N SER A 178 15.32 15.96 -2.54
CA SER A 178 14.84 17.31 -2.80
C SER A 178 14.25 17.89 -1.52
N TYR A 179 14.20 19.21 -1.44
CA TYR A 179 13.89 19.94 -0.21
C TYR A 179 12.82 20.99 -0.52
N GLN A 180 11.77 21.04 0.30
CA GLN A 180 10.73 22.05 0.20
C GLN A 180 10.42 22.59 1.60
N LYS A 181 10.80 23.84 1.84
CA LYS A 181 10.46 24.52 3.09
C LYS A 181 8.97 24.82 3.15
N VAL A 182 8.32 24.42 4.24
CA VAL A 182 6.93 24.73 4.58
C VAL A 182 6.92 25.78 5.69
N LYS A 183 5.90 26.64 5.73
CA LYS A 183 5.76 27.62 6.81
C LYS A 183 5.14 26.94 8.03
N ALA A 184 5.79 27.05 9.19
CA ALA A 184 5.19 26.63 10.45
C ALA A 184 3.83 27.32 10.68
N HIS A 185 2.85 26.56 11.19
CA HIS A 185 1.50 27.03 11.52
C HIS A 185 0.76 27.76 10.37
N SER A 186 0.96 27.28 9.15
CA SER A 186 0.36 27.87 7.94
C SER A 186 -0.94 27.23 7.47
N GLY A 187 -1.46 26.23 8.18
CA GLY A 187 -2.63 25.44 7.74
C GLY A 187 -2.29 24.30 6.77
N ASP A 188 -1.00 23.98 6.56
CA ASP A 188 -0.62 22.76 5.84
C ASP A 188 -0.98 21.55 6.71
N HIS A 189 -1.97 20.79 6.24
CA HIS A 189 -2.56 19.66 6.95
C HIS A 189 -1.51 18.65 7.45
N TYR A 190 -0.55 18.27 6.59
CA TYR A 190 0.43 17.24 6.90
C TYR A 190 1.57 17.76 7.77
N ASN A 191 1.94 19.04 7.63
CA ASN A 191 2.89 19.66 8.54
C ASN A 191 2.32 19.76 9.96
N GLU A 192 1.05 20.14 10.11
CA GLU A 192 0.38 20.18 11.42
C GLU A 192 0.20 18.78 12.01
N GLU A 193 0.03 17.77 11.17
CA GLU A 193 -0.03 16.38 11.61
C GLU A 193 1.33 15.87 12.09
N ALA A 194 2.42 16.22 11.40
CA ALA A 194 3.79 15.92 11.83
C ALA A 194 4.12 16.58 13.19
N ASP A 195 3.74 17.85 13.39
CA ASP A 195 3.88 18.57 14.67
C ASP A 195 3.17 17.84 15.82
N LYS A 196 1.91 17.41 15.58
CA LYS A 196 1.12 16.66 16.56
C LYS A 196 1.76 15.33 16.91
N LEU A 197 2.27 14.59 15.92
CA LEU A 197 2.98 13.33 16.15
C LEU A 197 4.26 13.54 16.96
N ALA A 198 5.05 14.57 16.63
CA ALA A 198 6.26 14.91 17.36
C ALA A 198 5.96 15.24 18.83
N LYS A 199 4.88 15.98 19.10
CA LYS A 199 4.43 16.31 20.47
C LYS A 199 3.98 15.08 21.24
N ALA A 200 3.16 14.21 20.67
CA ALA A 200 2.71 12.98 21.32
C ALA A 200 3.89 12.04 21.65
N ALA A 201 4.85 11.93 20.72
CA ALA A 201 6.01 11.06 20.87
C ALA A 201 6.95 11.44 22.03
N LEU A 202 6.88 12.67 22.57
CA LEU A 202 7.65 13.06 23.76
C LEU A 202 7.31 12.17 24.97
N THR A 203 6.03 11.86 25.17
CA THR A 203 5.52 11.09 26.31
C THR A 203 5.20 9.64 25.96
N GLU A 204 4.74 9.39 24.73
CA GLU A 204 4.25 8.06 24.31
C GLU A 204 5.31 7.25 23.56
N GLY A 205 6.39 7.88 23.08
CA GLY A 205 7.41 7.22 22.29
C GLY A 205 8.38 6.35 23.10
N ASN A 206 8.82 5.24 22.52
CA ASN A 206 9.83 4.32 23.07
C ASN A 206 11.08 4.27 22.19
N GLY A 207 11.75 5.40 22.03
CA GLY A 207 12.95 5.53 21.21
C GLY A 207 12.67 5.73 19.73
N ILE A 208 13.68 5.51 18.89
CA ILE A 208 13.56 5.57 17.43
C ILE A 208 12.99 4.23 16.94
N PRO A 209 11.86 4.22 16.21
CA PRO A 209 11.31 2.98 15.68
C PRO A 209 12.28 2.33 14.69
N LYS A 210 12.29 0.99 14.66
CA LYS A 210 13.04 0.27 13.61
C LYS A 210 12.31 0.47 12.30
N VAL A 211 12.98 1.04 11.30
CA VAL A 211 12.46 1.12 9.93
C VAL A 211 12.07 -0.30 9.48
N LYS A 212 10.79 -0.55 9.24
CA LYS A 212 10.29 -1.85 8.74
C LYS A 212 10.55 -1.93 7.23
N ARG A 213 10.78 -3.14 6.70
CA ARG A 213 11.00 -3.37 5.25
C ARG A 213 9.77 -4.05 4.69
N GLY A 214 9.14 -3.44 3.68
CA GLY A 214 7.91 -3.95 3.08
C GLY A 214 6.72 -3.60 3.97
N ASP A 215 5.93 -2.63 3.52
CA ASP A 215 4.79 -2.09 4.26
C ASP A 215 3.62 -3.10 4.40
N PHE A 216 3.76 -4.27 3.77
CA PHE A 216 2.71 -5.28 3.65
C PHE A 216 3.16 -6.56 4.34
N TRP A 217 2.82 -6.67 5.61
CA TRP A 217 3.00 -7.88 6.38
C TRP A 217 1.91 -7.97 7.44
N PHE A 218 1.49 -9.19 7.74
CA PHE A 218 0.60 -9.43 8.87
C PHE A 218 1.07 -10.63 9.66
N THR A 219 0.50 -10.74 10.85
CA THR A 219 0.68 -11.86 11.74
C THR A 219 -0.68 -12.43 12.10
N VAL A 220 -0.78 -13.75 12.10
CA VAL A 220 -1.95 -14.45 12.64
C VAL A 220 -1.52 -15.66 13.45
N GLU A 221 -2.28 -15.98 14.49
CA GLU A 221 -2.04 -17.13 15.36
C GLU A 221 -3.11 -18.20 15.13
N GLY A 222 -2.84 -19.43 15.58
CA GLY A 222 -3.81 -20.53 15.47
C GLY A 222 -3.83 -21.29 14.15
N ILE A 223 -2.92 -21.01 13.21
CA ILE A 223 -2.82 -21.75 11.94
C ILE A 223 -1.75 -22.85 12.07
N SER A 224 -2.16 -24.11 11.98
CA SER A 224 -1.22 -25.23 12.08
C SER A 224 -0.26 -25.28 10.88
N ASP A 225 0.86 -25.98 11.03
CA ASP A 225 1.81 -26.17 9.92
C ASP A 225 1.19 -26.94 8.73
N GLU A 226 0.27 -27.85 9.03
CA GLU A 226 -0.48 -28.64 8.05
C GLU A 226 -1.48 -27.77 7.29
N ASP A 227 -2.22 -26.92 8.00
CA ASP A 227 -3.14 -25.95 7.39
C ASP A 227 -2.38 -24.98 6.50
N LEU A 228 -1.25 -24.44 6.98
CA LEU A 228 -0.42 -23.54 6.18
C LEU A 228 0.13 -24.24 4.92
N SER A 229 0.54 -25.50 5.03
CA SER A 229 1.02 -26.27 3.88
C SER A 229 -0.09 -26.47 2.85
N THR A 230 -1.34 -26.66 3.30
CA THR A 230 -2.51 -26.76 2.44
C THR A 230 -2.79 -25.42 1.74
N VAL A 231 -2.74 -24.30 2.46
CA VAL A 231 -2.87 -22.95 1.88
C VAL A 231 -1.83 -22.71 0.79
N ILE A 232 -0.57 -23.04 1.06
CA ILE A 232 0.52 -22.87 0.09
C ILE A 232 0.28 -23.75 -1.14
N ALA A 233 -0.14 -25.00 -0.96
CA ALA A 233 -0.46 -25.89 -2.07
C ALA A 233 -1.59 -25.33 -2.95
N LEU A 234 -2.68 -24.85 -2.33
CA LEU A 234 -3.81 -24.24 -3.06
C LEU A 234 -3.37 -23.00 -3.85
N ALA A 235 -2.56 -22.12 -3.24
CA ALA A 235 -2.05 -20.93 -3.93
C ALA A 235 -1.12 -21.29 -5.11
N VAL A 236 -0.30 -22.35 -4.96
CA VAL A 236 0.57 -22.84 -6.03
C VAL A 236 -0.23 -23.45 -7.17
N ASP A 237 -1.29 -24.20 -6.86
CA ASP A 237 -2.18 -24.78 -7.88
C ASP A 237 -2.95 -23.68 -8.64
N GLU A 238 -3.41 -22.64 -7.95
CA GLU A 238 -4.12 -21.51 -8.54
C GLU A 238 -3.24 -20.67 -9.48
N ILE A 239 -2.00 -20.37 -9.07
CA ILE A 239 -1.07 -19.55 -9.88
C ILE A 239 -0.35 -20.38 -10.95
N GLY A 240 -0.27 -21.70 -10.74
CA GLY A 240 0.47 -22.63 -11.58
C GLY A 240 1.93 -22.74 -11.15
N LYS A 241 2.34 -23.95 -10.78
CA LYS A 241 3.69 -24.29 -10.30
C LYS A 241 4.81 -23.83 -11.25
N ASP A 242 4.60 -23.89 -12.56
CA ASP A 242 5.58 -23.50 -13.56
C ASP A 242 5.82 -21.98 -13.62
N ASN A 243 4.93 -21.18 -13.01
CA ASN A 243 5.08 -19.73 -12.90
C ASN A 243 5.81 -19.31 -11.62
N LEU A 244 6.18 -20.25 -10.74
CA LEU A 244 6.68 -19.96 -9.41
C LEU A 244 8.07 -20.55 -9.15
N ILE A 245 8.88 -19.78 -8.43
CA ILE A 245 10.08 -20.24 -7.77
C ILE A 245 9.77 -20.33 -6.29
N ILE A 246 9.83 -21.54 -5.73
CA ILE A 246 9.48 -21.84 -4.34
C ILE A 246 10.74 -22.29 -3.60
N ASP A 247 11.06 -21.62 -2.50
CA ASP A 247 12.20 -21.93 -1.64
C ASP A 247 11.71 -22.12 -0.21
N GLU A 248 11.91 -23.32 0.35
CA GLU A 248 11.56 -23.65 1.73
C GLU A 248 12.82 -23.77 2.59
N LYS A 249 12.79 -23.14 3.76
CA LYS A 249 13.88 -23.16 4.74
C LYS A 249 13.35 -23.51 6.11
N LYS A 250 14.01 -24.48 6.77
CA LYS A 250 13.82 -24.71 8.20
C LYS A 250 14.45 -23.58 8.99
N ILE A 251 13.72 -23.07 9.98
CA ILE A 251 14.21 -22.05 10.92
C ILE A 251 14.09 -22.59 12.35
N ALA A 252 14.68 -21.88 13.32
CA ALA A 252 14.53 -22.25 14.71
C ALA A 252 13.03 -22.26 15.09
N HIS A 253 12.53 -23.43 15.50
CA HIS A 253 11.13 -23.63 15.90
C HIS A 253 10.10 -23.26 14.83
N GLY A 254 10.39 -23.54 13.55
CA GLY A 254 9.47 -23.20 12.46
C GLY A 254 9.99 -23.49 11.06
N LYS A 255 9.28 -22.97 10.05
CA LYS A 255 9.69 -22.98 8.64
C LYS A 255 9.35 -21.67 7.94
N ALA A 256 10.11 -21.33 6.92
CA ALA A 256 9.84 -20.19 6.05
C ALA A 256 9.75 -20.66 4.60
N VAL A 257 8.68 -20.28 3.90
CA VAL A 257 8.44 -20.57 2.49
C VAL A 257 8.42 -19.25 1.72
N SER A 258 9.30 -19.11 0.73
CA SER A 258 9.35 -17.97 -0.18
C SER A 258 8.75 -18.38 -1.52
N LEU A 259 7.66 -17.73 -1.92
CA LEU A 259 7.06 -17.87 -3.25
C LEU A 259 7.42 -16.62 -4.07
N LYS A 260 7.96 -16.81 -5.28
CA LYS A 260 8.31 -15.72 -6.18
C LYS A 260 7.81 -16.03 -7.59
N CYS A 261 7.13 -15.08 -8.23
CA CYS A 261 6.77 -15.19 -9.64
C CYS A 261 8.02 -15.16 -10.52
N ASN A 262 8.11 -16.05 -11.51
CA ASN A 262 9.25 -16.10 -12.43
C ASN A 262 9.22 -14.98 -13.50
N LYS A 263 8.03 -14.43 -13.79
CA LYS A 263 7.80 -13.40 -14.81
C LYS A 263 7.68 -11.99 -14.24
N SER A 264 7.52 -11.83 -12.92
CA SER A 264 7.36 -10.52 -12.28
C SER A 264 8.26 -10.36 -11.05
N LYS A 265 8.18 -9.18 -10.40
CA LYS A 265 8.86 -8.92 -9.12
C LYS A 265 8.01 -9.37 -7.92
N ASP A 266 6.82 -9.93 -8.15
CA ASP A 266 5.92 -10.40 -7.11
C ASP A 266 6.58 -11.51 -6.29
N ARG A 267 6.58 -11.30 -4.97
CA ARG A 267 7.21 -12.19 -4.01
C ARG A 267 6.52 -12.07 -2.66
N VAL A 268 6.20 -13.24 -2.10
CA VAL A 268 5.72 -13.39 -0.73
C VAL A 268 6.61 -14.36 0.03
N VAL A 269 6.86 -14.06 1.29
CA VAL A 269 7.49 -14.95 2.26
C VAL A 269 6.48 -15.23 3.36
N VAL A 270 6.19 -16.50 3.59
CA VAL A 270 5.31 -16.96 4.67
C VAL A 270 6.13 -17.76 5.66
N THR A 271 6.13 -17.33 6.91
CA THR A 271 6.90 -17.95 7.99
C THR A 271 5.96 -18.51 9.05
N HIS A 272 6.08 -19.81 9.33
CA HIS A 272 5.40 -20.47 10.43
C HIS A 272 6.34 -20.58 11.63
N TYR A 273 5.85 -20.19 12.80
CA TYR A 273 6.47 -20.44 14.09
C TYR A 273 5.60 -21.40 14.89
N GLN A 274 6.20 -22.48 15.37
CA GLN A 274 5.52 -23.52 16.15
C GLN A 274 4.90 -22.96 17.45
N LYS A 275 5.52 -21.93 18.03
CA LYS A 275 4.99 -21.26 19.21
C LYS A 275 3.72 -20.49 18.85
N HIS A 276 2.60 -20.83 19.48
CA HIS A 276 1.26 -20.28 19.21
C HIS A 276 0.73 -20.52 17.79
N ASN A 277 1.34 -21.42 17.00
CA ASN A 277 0.96 -21.65 15.61
C ASN A 277 0.88 -20.33 14.83
N LYS A 278 1.94 -19.53 14.96
CA LYS A 278 2.00 -18.16 14.48
C LYS A 278 2.50 -18.13 13.04
N VAL A 279 1.69 -17.58 12.15
CA VAL A 279 2.05 -17.30 10.76
C VAL A 279 2.39 -15.82 10.61
N VAL A 280 3.53 -15.54 9.99
CA VAL A 280 3.95 -14.20 9.59
C VAL A 280 4.09 -14.20 8.08
N MET A 281 3.30 -13.36 7.42
CA MET A 281 3.32 -13.22 5.97
C MET A 281 3.89 -11.86 5.60
N GLN A 282 4.81 -11.81 4.63
CA GLN A 282 5.49 -10.60 4.19
C GLN A 282 5.61 -10.56 2.67
N GLY A 283 5.16 -9.49 2.04
CA GLY A 283 5.22 -9.34 0.58
C GLY A 283 4.29 -8.23 0.13
N ARG A 284 4.52 -7.65 -1.05
CA ARG A 284 3.64 -6.60 -1.58
C ARG A 284 2.22 -7.15 -1.82
N PRO A 285 1.15 -6.33 -1.78
CA PRO A 285 -0.24 -6.77 -1.93
C PRO A 285 -0.55 -6.98 -3.42
N GLU A 286 0.25 -7.81 -4.05
CA GLU A 286 0.11 -8.26 -5.44
C GLU A 286 -0.56 -9.64 -5.44
N VAL A 287 -0.63 -10.30 -6.60
CA VAL A 287 -1.40 -11.54 -6.81
C VAL A 287 -1.05 -12.63 -5.79
N LEU A 288 0.24 -12.91 -5.57
CA LEU A 288 0.67 -13.93 -4.60
C LEU A 288 0.17 -13.63 -3.19
N PHE A 289 0.20 -12.36 -2.81
CA PHE A 289 -0.20 -11.94 -1.48
C PHE A 289 -1.71 -12.07 -1.32
N SER A 290 -2.47 -11.54 -2.28
CA SER A 290 -3.93 -11.58 -2.30
C SER A 290 -4.50 -13.01 -2.35
N THR A 291 -3.85 -13.91 -3.09
CA THR A 291 -4.25 -15.33 -3.13
C THR A 291 -4.04 -16.00 -1.77
N ILE A 292 -2.85 -15.86 -1.17
CA ILE A 292 -2.52 -16.53 0.10
C ILE A 292 -3.34 -15.96 1.27
N ILE A 293 -3.51 -14.62 1.34
CA ILE A 293 -4.35 -14.00 2.37
C ILE A 293 -5.80 -14.47 2.26
N GLY A 294 -6.34 -14.63 1.05
CA GLY A 294 -7.68 -15.18 0.83
C GLY A 294 -7.87 -16.53 1.51
N TYR A 295 -6.95 -17.47 1.30
CA TYR A 295 -7.00 -18.78 1.95
C TYR A 295 -6.76 -18.71 3.47
N ILE A 296 -5.84 -17.85 3.94
CA ILE A 296 -5.60 -17.65 5.38
C ILE A 296 -6.86 -17.12 6.08
N THR A 297 -7.59 -16.20 5.46
CA THR A 297 -8.81 -15.62 6.04
C THR A 297 -9.92 -16.65 6.25
N GLU A 298 -9.93 -17.74 5.47
CA GLU A 298 -10.88 -18.84 5.65
C GLU A 298 -10.59 -19.70 6.89
N LEU A 299 -9.38 -19.61 7.46
CA LEU A 299 -8.93 -20.45 8.57
C LEU A 299 -9.02 -19.77 9.93
N ILE A 300 -9.11 -18.44 9.97
CA ILE A 300 -8.94 -17.63 11.19
C ILE A 300 -10.28 -17.17 11.75
N GLU A 301 -10.32 -16.71 13.00
CA GLU A 301 -11.55 -16.14 13.59
C GLU A 301 -11.89 -14.78 12.95
N VAL A 302 -13.18 -14.42 12.91
CA VAL A 302 -13.66 -13.17 12.29
C VAL A 302 -12.97 -11.96 12.93
N GLU A 303 -12.72 -12.07 14.22
CA GLU A 303 -12.08 -11.06 15.06
C GLU A 303 -10.64 -10.77 14.63
N GLU A 304 -9.93 -11.72 14.01
CA GLU A 304 -8.54 -11.51 13.58
C GLU A 304 -8.45 -10.87 12.17
N ILE A 305 -9.53 -10.89 11.37
CA ILE A 305 -9.55 -10.34 10.01
C ILE A 305 -9.19 -8.84 9.97
N PRO A 306 -9.81 -7.96 10.79
CA PRO A 306 -9.49 -6.53 10.72
C PRO A 306 -8.05 -6.22 11.14
N LYS A 307 -7.47 -7.03 12.04
CA LYS A 307 -6.08 -6.87 12.47
C LYS A 307 -5.13 -7.16 11.32
N ILE A 308 -5.38 -8.24 10.59
CA ILE A 308 -4.60 -8.61 9.40
C ILE A 308 -4.67 -7.52 8.33
N PHE A 309 -5.86 -7.02 8.03
CA PHE A 309 -6.01 -6.06 6.94
C PHE A 309 -5.61 -4.63 7.34
N ASN A 310 -5.81 -4.22 8.61
CA ASN A 310 -5.27 -2.96 9.10
C ASN A 310 -3.72 -3.01 9.11
N ASP A 311 -3.12 -4.14 9.49
CA ASP A 311 -1.67 -4.35 9.41
C ASP A 311 -1.15 -4.43 7.96
N THR A 312 -1.96 -4.98 7.05
CA THR A 312 -1.59 -5.20 5.64
C THR A 312 -1.75 -3.94 4.80
N TYR A 313 -2.91 -3.29 4.85
CA TYR A 313 -3.29 -2.18 3.98
C TYR A 313 -3.23 -0.82 4.69
N ASN A 314 -2.72 -0.79 5.94
CA ASN A 314 -2.64 0.41 6.78
C ASN A 314 -4.00 1.14 6.92
N LEU A 315 -5.09 0.37 6.91
CA LEU A 315 -6.46 0.84 7.08
C LEU A 315 -6.75 1.02 8.58
N ASN A 316 -7.55 2.02 8.95
CA ASN A 316 -8.02 2.21 10.32
C ASN A 316 -9.51 1.85 10.43
N ILE A 317 -9.84 0.60 10.09
CA ILE A 317 -11.22 0.12 10.06
C ILE A 317 -11.57 -0.54 11.39
N ASP A 318 -12.68 -0.08 11.99
CA ASP A 318 -13.23 -0.63 13.22
C ASP A 318 -13.95 -1.96 12.94
N LYS A 319 -13.74 -2.96 13.80
CA LYS A 319 -14.41 -4.27 13.71
C LYS A 319 -15.93 -4.13 13.85
N ASP A 320 -16.37 -3.21 14.70
CA ASP A 320 -17.80 -2.96 14.94
C ASP A 320 -18.44 -2.26 13.73
N GLU A 321 -17.67 -1.48 12.98
CA GLU A 321 -18.12 -0.87 11.72
C GLU A 321 -18.35 -1.94 10.65
N VAL A 322 -17.41 -2.89 10.47
CA VAL A 322 -17.57 -4.00 9.49
C VAL A 322 -18.78 -4.87 9.84
N ARG A 323 -18.99 -5.17 11.12
CA ARG A 323 -20.16 -5.95 11.58
C ARG A 323 -21.46 -5.19 11.32
N SER A 324 -21.48 -3.89 11.59
CA SER A 324 -22.63 -3.03 11.34
C SER A 324 -22.95 -2.94 9.85
N GLU A 325 -21.93 -2.82 9.00
CA GLU A 325 -22.11 -2.83 7.54
C GLU A 325 -22.54 -4.20 7.01
N PHE A 326 -21.99 -5.27 7.55
CA PHE A 326 -22.42 -6.62 7.20
C PHE A 326 -23.90 -6.82 7.54
N GLN A 327 -24.35 -6.39 8.72
CA GLN A 327 -25.76 -6.39 9.08
C GLN A 327 -26.61 -5.46 8.18
N PHE A 328 -26.07 -4.33 7.74
CA PHE A 328 -26.74 -3.41 6.82
C PHE A 328 -26.94 -4.03 5.43
N TYR A 329 -25.92 -4.71 4.89
CA TYR A 329 -25.98 -5.35 3.57
C TYR A 329 -26.71 -6.69 3.58
N MET A 330 -26.74 -7.40 4.71
CA MET A 330 -27.34 -8.72 4.85
C MET A 330 -28.28 -8.82 6.06
N PRO A 331 -29.34 -7.99 6.13
CA PRO A 331 -30.22 -7.94 7.29
C PRO A 331 -31.00 -9.23 7.53
N ASN A 332 -31.24 -10.04 6.50
CA ASN A 332 -32.05 -11.25 6.62
C ASN A 332 -31.21 -12.50 6.93
N ALA A 333 -29.95 -12.52 6.49
CA ALA A 333 -29.04 -13.65 6.62
C ALA A 333 -28.05 -13.55 7.81
N TYR A 334 -27.86 -12.35 8.39
CA TYR A 334 -26.81 -12.04 9.38
C TYR A 334 -26.61 -13.12 10.47
N ASP A 335 -27.69 -13.68 11.01
CA ASP A 335 -27.69 -14.70 12.07
C ASP A 335 -28.15 -16.10 11.60
N LYS A 336 -28.37 -16.29 10.30
CA LYS A 336 -28.96 -17.51 9.71
C LYS A 336 -28.00 -18.27 8.79
N LEU A 337 -26.78 -17.78 8.56
CA LEU A 337 -25.81 -18.47 7.72
C LEU A 337 -25.43 -19.84 8.32
N PRO A 338 -25.52 -20.93 7.55
CA PRO A 338 -25.35 -22.29 8.08
C PRO A 338 -23.89 -22.67 8.34
N SER A 339 -22.93 -21.82 7.94
CA SER A 339 -21.51 -22.10 8.05
C SER A 339 -20.72 -20.87 8.50
N LYS A 340 -19.94 -21.04 9.57
CA LYS A 340 -18.96 -20.04 10.03
C LYS A 340 -17.91 -19.69 8.98
N LYS A 341 -17.66 -20.55 7.99
CA LYS A 341 -16.75 -20.24 6.86
C LYS A 341 -17.39 -19.26 5.88
N MET A 342 -18.69 -19.41 5.60
CA MET A 342 -19.45 -18.49 4.76
C MET A 342 -19.52 -17.11 5.43
N GLU A 343 -19.85 -17.08 6.72
CA GLU A 343 -19.88 -15.85 7.52
C GLU A 343 -18.55 -15.09 7.43
N ARG A 344 -17.41 -15.77 7.67
CA ARG A 344 -16.07 -15.18 7.55
C ARG A 344 -15.78 -14.62 6.15
N SER A 345 -16.10 -15.39 5.11
CA SER A 345 -15.87 -14.98 3.72
C SER A 345 -16.71 -13.76 3.33
N LEU A 346 -17.93 -13.63 3.86
CA LEU A 346 -18.79 -12.48 3.60
C LEU A 346 -18.36 -11.24 4.40
N HIS A 347 -17.91 -11.41 5.65
CA HIS A 347 -17.28 -10.31 6.39
C HIS A 347 -16.03 -9.80 5.67
N GLN A 348 -15.22 -10.71 5.11
CA GLN A 348 -14.09 -10.34 4.28
C GLN A 348 -14.52 -9.54 3.04
N ALA A 349 -15.62 -9.94 2.38
CA ALA A 349 -16.15 -9.19 1.25
C ALA A 349 -16.61 -7.78 1.65
N VAL A 350 -17.30 -7.63 2.79
CA VAL A 350 -17.69 -6.32 3.32
C VAL A 350 -16.46 -5.48 3.67
N TYR A 351 -15.45 -6.08 4.29
CA TYR A 351 -14.17 -5.40 4.54
C TYR A 351 -13.55 -4.90 3.24
N ASN A 352 -13.54 -5.73 2.19
CA ASN A 352 -12.97 -5.38 0.89
C ASN A 352 -13.65 -4.16 0.24
N LEU A 353 -14.88 -3.80 0.62
CA LEU A 353 -15.55 -2.57 0.18
C LEU A 353 -14.85 -1.28 0.65
N LYS A 354 -13.96 -1.39 1.64
CA LYS A 354 -13.19 -0.26 2.20
C LYS A 354 -11.86 -0.04 1.49
N VAL A 355 -11.45 -0.96 0.60
CA VAL A 355 -10.23 -0.80 -0.19
C VAL A 355 -10.50 0.26 -1.26
N THR A 356 -9.86 1.42 -1.14
CA THR A 356 -10.05 2.55 -2.07
C THR A 356 -8.81 2.90 -2.88
N ASP A 357 -7.67 2.28 -2.59
CA ASP A 357 -6.38 2.55 -3.24
C ASP A 357 -6.33 2.00 -4.65
N ASP A 358 -5.83 2.77 -5.61
CA ASP A 358 -5.82 2.43 -7.04
C ASP A 358 -5.12 1.07 -7.30
N MET A 359 -5.83 0.17 -7.99
CA MET A 359 -5.40 -1.21 -8.24
C MET A 359 -5.47 -1.55 -9.72
N PHE A 360 -4.40 -2.15 -10.25
CA PHE A 360 -4.39 -2.65 -11.63
C PHE A 360 -5.41 -3.76 -11.87
N ASP A 361 -5.72 -4.55 -10.84
CA ASP A 361 -6.72 -5.61 -10.87
C ASP A 361 -7.39 -5.73 -9.49
N GLY A 362 -8.64 -5.29 -9.39
CA GLY A 362 -9.48 -5.38 -8.21
C GLY A 362 -10.31 -6.66 -8.16
N THR A 363 -10.18 -7.56 -9.14
CA THR A 363 -11.00 -8.77 -9.27
C THR A 363 -10.96 -9.65 -8.01
N TYR A 364 -9.80 -9.75 -7.38
CA TYR A 364 -9.60 -10.54 -6.16
C TYR A 364 -10.45 -10.05 -4.97
N LEU A 365 -10.81 -8.76 -4.93
CA LEU A 365 -11.63 -8.19 -3.86
C LEU A 365 -13.02 -8.84 -3.81
N ALA A 366 -13.56 -9.22 -4.97
CA ALA A 366 -14.90 -9.81 -5.07
C ALA A 366 -14.94 -11.32 -4.86
N GLN A 367 -13.79 -12.01 -4.96
CA GLN A 367 -13.73 -13.48 -4.87
C GLN A 367 -14.35 -14.06 -3.58
N PRO A 368 -14.15 -13.49 -2.38
CA PRO A 368 -14.77 -14.02 -1.17
C PRO A 368 -16.30 -14.07 -1.25
N ALA A 369 -16.93 -13.05 -1.84
CA ALA A 369 -18.38 -13.05 -2.02
C ALA A 369 -18.84 -14.07 -3.07
N ILE A 370 -18.11 -14.18 -4.19
CA ILE A 370 -18.46 -15.10 -5.29
C ILE A 370 -18.35 -16.57 -4.88
N ARG A 371 -17.36 -16.95 -4.07
CA ARG A 371 -17.25 -18.30 -3.51
C ARG A 371 -18.48 -18.66 -2.67
N VAL A 372 -19.00 -17.70 -1.91
CA VAL A 372 -20.19 -17.92 -1.07
C VAL A 372 -21.47 -17.98 -1.89
N VAL A 373 -21.57 -17.24 -3.01
CA VAL A 373 -22.68 -17.40 -3.97
C VAL A 373 -22.78 -18.85 -4.47
N GLU A 374 -21.65 -19.48 -4.80
CA GLU A 374 -21.64 -20.89 -5.21
C GLU A 374 -22.12 -21.83 -4.10
N ALA A 375 -21.60 -21.62 -2.88
CA ALA A 375 -22.00 -22.39 -1.72
C ALA A 375 -23.51 -22.25 -1.45
N GLN A 376 -24.03 -21.03 -1.51
CA GLN A 376 -25.44 -20.73 -1.31
C GLN A 376 -26.34 -21.37 -2.38
N LEU A 377 -25.93 -21.34 -3.65
CA LEU A 377 -26.63 -22.05 -4.72
C LEU A 377 -26.72 -23.55 -4.43
N LYS A 378 -25.61 -24.18 -4.00
CA LYS A 378 -25.61 -25.62 -3.65
C LYS A 378 -26.53 -25.92 -2.47
N ILE A 379 -26.57 -25.05 -1.46
CA ILE A 379 -27.48 -25.17 -0.31
C ILE A 379 -28.94 -25.14 -0.78
N ALA A 380 -29.32 -24.14 -1.57
CA ALA A 380 -30.69 -24.02 -2.07
C ALA A 380 -31.11 -25.23 -2.92
N LEU A 381 -30.23 -25.76 -3.76
CA LEU A 381 -30.49 -26.96 -4.56
C LEU A 381 -30.68 -28.22 -3.70
N ILE A 382 -29.89 -28.40 -2.64
CA ILE A 382 -29.98 -29.56 -1.74
C ILE A 382 -31.25 -29.45 -0.88
N GLU A 383 -31.53 -28.29 -0.28
CA GLU A 383 -32.70 -28.08 0.58
C GLU A 383 -34.02 -28.25 -0.18
N CYS A 384 -34.05 -27.87 -1.46
CA CYS A 384 -35.20 -28.11 -2.34
C CYS A 384 -35.28 -29.55 -2.88
N GLY A 385 -34.33 -30.43 -2.57
CA GLY A 385 -34.28 -31.80 -3.09
C GLY A 385 -34.07 -31.90 -4.61
N ILE A 386 -33.45 -30.87 -5.21
CA ILE A 386 -33.15 -30.82 -6.66
C ILE A 386 -31.91 -31.66 -6.99
N ILE A 387 -30.96 -31.70 -6.04
CA ILE A 387 -29.79 -32.58 -6.07
C ILE A 387 -29.65 -33.30 -4.73
N PRO A 388 -29.07 -34.51 -4.72
CA PRO A 388 -28.89 -35.27 -3.48
C PRO A 388 -27.79 -34.70 -2.58
N ASN A 389 -26.73 -34.13 -3.16
CA ASN A 389 -25.58 -33.58 -2.47
C ASN A 389 -24.67 -32.80 -3.45
N ALA A 390 -23.62 -32.16 -2.93
CA ALA A 390 -22.68 -31.38 -3.74
C ALA A 390 -21.83 -32.22 -4.71
N GLN A 391 -21.69 -33.53 -4.49
CA GLN A 391 -20.94 -34.42 -5.39
C GLN A 391 -21.63 -34.54 -6.76
N TYR A 392 -22.97 -34.47 -6.78
CA TYR A 392 -23.74 -34.45 -8.02
C TYR A 392 -23.27 -33.40 -9.03
N ILE A 393 -22.97 -32.17 -8.55
CA ILE A 393 -22.50 -31.06 -9.40
C ILE A 393 -21.12 -31.35 -9.98
N LYS A 394 -20.25 -32.11 -9.31
CA LYS A 394 -18.94 -32.47 -9.87
C LYS A 394 -19.07 -33.46 -11.02
N GLU A 395 -20.03 -34.37 -10.93
CA GLU A 395 -20.22 -35.45 -11.90
C GLU A 395 -21.07 -35.03 -13.10
N ASN A 396 -22.06 -34.16 -12.87
CA ASN A 396 -23.07 -33.81 -13.86
C ASN A 396 -23.04 -32.31 -14.23
N HIS A 397 -22.16 -31.52 -13.60
CA HIS A 397 -22.21 -30.06 -13.68
C HIS A 397 -23.60 -29.53 -13.29
N PHE A 398 -23.93 -28.32 -13.72
CA PHE A 398 -25.22 -27.70 -13.49
C PHE A 398 -26.24 -28.08 -14.61
N ASP A 399 -26.42 -29.38 -14.85
CA ASP A 399 -27.27 -29.93 -15.91
C ASP A 399 -28.78 -29.62 -15.77
N MET A 400 -29.19 -29.14 -14.60
CA MET A 400 -30.59 -28.86 -14.24
C MET A 400 -31.11 -27.51 -14.77
N PHE A 401 -30.29 -26.74 -15.48
CA PHE A 401 -30.66 -25.41 -15.97
C PHE A 401 -30.74 -25.32 -17.49
N ASP A 402 -31.74 -24.58 -17.98
CA ASP A 402 -31.81 -24.14 -19.37
C ASP A 402 -31.39 -22.68 -19.50
N LYS A 403 -30.61 -22.38 -20.54
CA LYS A 403 -30.24 -21.01 -20.90
C LYS A 403 -31.34 -20.37 -21.74
N ILE A 404 -31.90 -19.26 -21.25
CA ILE A 404 -32.92 -18.46 -21.93
C ILE A 404 -32.39 -17.03 -22.10
N GLY A 405 -31.79 -16.78 -23.25
CA GLY A 405 -31.07 -15.53 -23.52
C GLY A 405 -29.87 -15.38 -22.61
N VAL A 406 -29.85 -14.31 -21.80
CA VAL A 406 -28.79 -14.03 -20.82
C VAL A 406 -29.07 -14.62 -19.43
N LYS A 407 -30.22 -15.27 -19.24
CA LYS A 407 -30.63 -15.84 -17.95
C LYS A 407 -30.65 -17.36 -18.01
N TYR A 408 -30.57 -17.98 -16.85
CA TYR A 408 -30.78 -19.40 -16.66
C TYR A 408 -32.04 -19.63 -15.85
N LYS A 409 -32.78 -20.69 -16.19
CA LYS A 409 -33.94 -21.15 -15.44
C LYS A 409 -33.80 -22.62 -15.09
N LEU A 410 -34.26 -22.98 -13.90
CA LEU A 410 -34.36 -24.38 -13.51
C LEU A 410 -35.36 -25.09 -14.43
N LYS A 411 -35.00 -26.28 -14.91
CA LYS A 411 -35.87 -27.13 -15.72
C LYS A 411 -37.13 -27.53 -14.94
N PRO A 412 -38.35 -27.45 -15.53
CA PRO A 412 -39.59 -27.80 -14.85
C PRO A 412 -39.60 -29.18 -14.19
N GLU A 413 -39.00 -30.17 -14.85
CA GLU A 413 -38.87 -31.55 -14.37
C GLU A 413 -37.86 -31.71 -13.22
N ARG A 414 -37.09 -30.66 -12.90
CA ARG A 414 -36.06 -30.65 -11.85
C ARG A 414 -36.45 -29.82 -10.62
N TYR A 415 -37.71 -29.42 -10.46
CA TYR A 415 -38.12 -28.54 -9.34
C TYR A 415 -37.98 -29.17 -7.96
N GLY A 416 -37.97 -30.49 -7.85
CA GLY A 416 -37.97 -31.16 -6.54
C GLY A 416 -39.16 -30.69 -5.70
N ASN A 417 -38.86 -30.21 -4.49
CA ASN A 417 -39.84 -29.67 -3.54
C ASN A 417 -39.86 -28.12 -3.51
N ALA A 418 -39.21 -27.45 -4.46
CA ALA A 418 -39.09 -26.00 -4.47
C ALA A 418 -40.43 -25.29 -4.68
N LYS A 419 -40.72 -24.28 -3.85
CA LYS A 419 -41.82 -23.32 -4.06
C LYS A 419 -41.53 -22.42 -5.27
N PRO A 420 -42.55 -21.79 -5.89
CA PRO A 420 -42.34 -20.91 -7.06
C PRO A 420 -41.31 -19.79 -6.84
N GLU A 421 -41.26 -19.22 -5.65
CA GLU A 421 -40.30 -18.18 -5.26
C GLU A 421 -38.88 -18.75 -5.17
N GLN A 422 -38.71 -19.95 -4.62
CA GLN A 422 -37.43 -20.67 -4.56
C GLN A 422 -36.94 -21.06 -5.96
N VAL A 423 -37.83 -21.51 -6.85
CA VAL A 423 -37.48 -21.80 -8.26
C VAL A 423 -36.95 -20.53 -8.95
N LYS A 424 -37.62 -19.39 -8.73
CA LYS A 424 -37.19 -18.10 -9.27
C LYS A 424 -35.82 -17.69 -8.70
N TYR A 425 -35.66 -17.77 -7.38
CA TYR A 425 -34.39 -17.51 -6.70
C TYR A 425 -33.25 -18.37 -7.25
N ILE A 426 -33.45 -19.68 -7.35
CA ILE A 426 -32.44 -20.64 -7.84
C ILE A 426 -32.01 -20.30 -9.27
N GLY A 427 -32.96 -19.93 -10.14
CA GLY A 427 -32.63 -19.44 -11.48
C GLY A 427 -31.81 -18.14 -11.46
N ASN A 428 -32.17 -17.19 -10.59
CA ASN A 428 -31.47 -15.91 -10.45
C ASN A 428 -30.05 -16.10 -9.93
N ILE A 429 -29.84 -16.85 -8.84
CA ILE A 429 -28.53 -17.05 -8.24
C ILE A 429 -27.61 -17.87 -9.15
N TYR A 430 -28.13 -18.87 -9.88
CA TYR A 430 -27.33 -19.56 -10.89
C TYR A 430 -26.97 -18.66 -12.08
N THR A 431 -27.90 -17.80 -12.53
CA THR A 431 -27.59 -16.80 -13.55
C THR A 431 -26.46 -15.87 -13.09
N PHE A 432 -26.52 -15.40 -11.85
CA PHE A 432 -25.49 -14.55 -11.27
C PHE A 432 -24.15 -15.28 -11.14
N TYR A 433 -24.15 -16.49 -10.59
CA TYR A 433 -22.98 -17.36 -10.47
C TYR A 433 -22.30 -17.54 -11.84
N ASN A 434 -23.04 -18.01 -12.84
CA ASN A 434 -22.48 -18.33 -14.15
C ASN A 434 -21.99 -17.07 -14.90
N SER A 435 -22.67 -15.93 -14.75
CA SER A 435 -22.31 -14.68 -15.44
C SER A 435 -21.12 -13.96 -14.83
N ASN A 436 -20.75 -14.26 -13.59
CA ASN A 436 -19.66 -13.56 -12.91
C ASN A 436 -18.49 -14.48 -12.60
N ARG A 437 -18.71 -15.70 -12.07
CA ARG A 437 -17.60 -16.55 -11.62
C ARG A 437 -16.73 -17.03 -12.78
N HIS A 438 -17.34 -17.58 -13.83
CA HIS A 438 -16.58 -18.14 -14.94
C HIS A 438 -15.69 -17.11 -15.66
N PRO A 439 -16.14 -15.86 -15.91
CA PRO A 439 -15.28 -14.83 -16.50
C PRO A 439 -14.22 -14.24 -15.56
N ILE A 440 -14.39 -14.35 -14.24
CA ILE A 440 -13.53 -13.71 -13.23
C ILE A 440 -12.45 -14.67 -12.71
N GLU A 441 -12.75 -15.96 -12.60
CA GLU A 441 -11.80 -16.95 -12.06
C GLU A 441 -10.95 -17.65 -13.13
N HIS A 442 -11.30 -17.51 -14.41
CA HIS A 442 -10.61 -18.19 -15.50
C HIS A 442 -10.31 -17.22 -16.64
N TRP A 443 -9.09 -17.34 -17.17
CA TRP A 443 -8.73 -16.75 -18.45
C TRP A 443 -9.45 -17.52 -19.55
N ASP A 444 -10.15 -16.82 -20.43
CA ASP A 444 -10.73 -17.38 -21.65
C ASP A 444 -9.59 -17.68 -22.67
N ASP A 445 -9.89 -17.85 -23.95
CA ASP A 445 -8.86 -17.93 -24.98
C ASP A 445 -8.36 -16.52 -25.39
N PRO A 446 -7.16 -16.07 -24.94
CA PRO A 446 -6.64 -14.75 -25.30
C PRO A 446 -6.25 -14.65 -26.79
N THR A 447 -6.28 -15.77 -27.52
CA THR A 447 -6.02 -15.83 -28.95
C THR A 447 -7.31 -15.85 -29.78
N ALA A 448 -8.46 -16.00 -29.13
CA ALA A 448 -9.76 -15.90 -29.79
C ALA A 448 -10.08 -14.44 -30.16
N PRO A 449 -10.93 -14.22 -31.19
CA PRO A 449 -11.31 -12.87 -31.61
C PRO A 449 -12.03 -12.04 -30.53
N ILE A 450 -12.58 -12.70 -29.51
CA ILE A 450 -13.30 -12.10 -28.39
C ILE A 450 -12.84 -12.81 -27.11
N ASP A 451 -12.01 -12.14 -26.32
CA ASP A 451 -11.63 -12.58 -24.97
C ASP A 451 -12.74 -12.16 -23.98
N THR A 452 -13.39 -13.13 -23.33
CA THR A 452 -14.44 -12.84 -22.34
C THR A 452 -13.93 -12.74 -20.90
N THR A 453 -12.61 -12.84 -20.69
CA THR A 453 -11.96 -12.65 -19.39
C THR A 453 -12.32 -11.29 -18.82
N LYS A 454 -12.78 -11.27 -17.56
CA LYS A 454 -13.25 -10.07 -16.90
C LYS A 454 -12.30 -9.68 -15.78
N MET A 455 -11.53 -8.61 -16.02
CA MET A 455 -10.82 -7.90 -14.95
C MET A 455 -11.70 -6.76 -14.43
N LEU A 456 -11.75 -6.61 -13.11
CA LEU A 456 -12.51 -5.56 -12.44
C LEU A 456 -11.56 -4.47 -11.93
N ASP A 457 -11.97 -3.22 -12.09
CA ASP A 457 -11.46 -2.15 -11.23
C ASP A 457 -12.10 -2.25 -9.84
N ILE A 458 -11.62 -1.43 -8.89
CA ILE A 458 -12.13 -1.41 -7.51
C ILE A 458 -13.64 -1.17 -7.48
N LYS A 459 -14.12 -0.23 -8.30
CA LYS A 459 -15.53 0.12 -8.37
C LYS A 459 -16.37 -1.06 -8.84
N GLY A 460 -15.92 -1.77 -9.88
CA GLY A 460 -16.54 -2.98 -10.40
C GLY A 460 -16.51 -4.13 -9.40
N ALA A 461 -15.43 -4.27 -8.63
CA ALA A 461 -15.33 -5.26 -7.56
C ALA A 461 -16.31 -4.94 -6.42
N HIS A 462 -16.39 -3.67 -5.98
CA HIS A 462 -17.33 -3.22 -4.95
C HIS A 462 -18.79 -3.42 -5.37
N ASP A 463 -19.12 -3.09 -6.63
CA ASP A 463 -20.45 -3.36 -7.17
C ASP A 463 -20.76 -4.86 -7.16
N LEU A 464 -19.82 -5.69 -7.59
CA LEU A 464 -20.01 -7.13 -7.61
C LEU A 464 -20.19 -7.72 -6.21
N ILE A 465 -19.40 -7.27 -5.23
CA ILE A 465 -19.55 -7.64 -3.82
C ILE A 465 -20.97 -7.32 -3.35
N LYS A 466 -21.43 -6.07 -3.52
CA LYS A 466 -22.76 -5.64 -3.06
C LYS A 466 -23.88 -6.46 -3.69
N ARG A 467 -23.80 -6.73 -5.00
CA ARG A 467 -24.78 -7.58 -5.69
C ARG A 467 -24.73 -9.04 -5.23
N ALA A 468 -23.55 -9.56 -4.91
CA ALA A 468 -23.38 -10.90 -4.36
C ALA A 468 -23.95 -11.01 -2.94
N LEU A 469 -23.72 -10.02 -2.07
CA LEU A 469 -24.34 -9.97 -0.73
C LEU A 469 -25.87 -9.94 -0.84
N ALA A 470 -26.42 -9.08 -1.71
CA ALA A 470 -27.87 -8.95 -1.90
C ALA A 470 -28.52 -10.25 -2.38
N ILE A 471 -27.93 -10.95 -3.36
CA ILE A 471 -28.50 -12.20 -3.88
C ILE A 471 -28.35 -13.38 -2.90
N ILE A 472 -27.40 -13.33 -1.98
CA ILE A 472 -27.34 -14.31 -0.88
C ILE A 472 -28.43 -14.00 0.14
N ASP A 473 -28.59 -12.72 0.51
CA ASP A 473 -29.58 -12.28 1.49
C ASP A 473 -31.03 -12.52 1.04
N GLU A 474 -31.34 -12.40 -0.27
CA GLU A 474 -32.66 -12.71 -0.86
C GLU A 474 -33.17 -14.12 -0.50
N TYR A 475 -32.26 -15.09 -0.31
CA TYR A 475 -32.67 -16.44 0.12
C TYR A 475 -33.40 -16.43 1.47
N TYR A 476 -32.96 -15.56 2.37
CA TYR A 476 -33.37 -15.52 3.77
C TYR A 476 -34.55 -14.56 4.02
N GLU A 477 -35.00 -13.82 2.99
CA GLU A 477 -36.22 -13.01 3.02
C GLU A 477 -37.50 -13.87 2.98
N VAL A 478 -37.42 -15.05 2.36
CA VAL A 478 -38.58 -15.84 1.93
C VAL A 478 -38.73 -17.16 2.72
N ILE A 479 -37.77 -17.49 3.57
CA ILE A 479 -37.74 -18.72 4.39
C ILE A 479 -38.43 -18.54 5.74
#